data_AF-A0A2S9QST8-F1
#
_entry.id   AF-A0A2S9QST8-F1
#
_cell.length_a   1.000
_cell.length_b   1.000
_cell.length_c   1.000
_cell.angle_alpha   90.00
_cell.angle_beta   90.00
_cell.angle_gamma   90.00
#
_symmetry.space_group_name_H-M   'P 1'
#
loop_
_entity.id
_entity.type
_entity.pdbx_description
1 polymer ?
#
loop_
_entity_poly.entity_id
_entity_poly.type
_entity_poly.pdbx_seq_one_letter_code
_entity_poly.pdbx_strand_id
1 'polypeptide(L)'
;MSELPVLDVAEQRVLGSLLEKEIMVPGSYPMTVNSLRLACNQTSSREPVVDYDEDVVYRTLQSLRAQELAAPSWQGSGSRTVKYTQTLAKRVELAEDERALITVLLLRGPQPAGALKTQSERLHHFEDRAEVEACLARMAAAEPPLVRELPRQSGQRDARWVHLLGPVELPEATPADVPEPALALSVEVRPGSAGEVVLPAEVVELLGDSARLTVSPLGVVSLTPGE
;
A
#
# COMPACT_ATOMS: atom_id res chain seq x y z
N MET A 1 10.34 -17.81 -7.55
CA MET A 1 9.90 -16.53 -6.98
C MET A 1 8.96 -16.88 -5.83
N SER A 2 9.34 -16.58 -4.58
CA SER A 2 8.46 -16.85 -3.44
C SER A 2 7.28 -15.89 -3.52
N GLU A 3 6.07 -16.42 -3.48
CA GLU A 3 4.85 -15.63 -3.34
C GLU A 3 4.89 -14.84 -2.02
N LEU A 4 4.32 -13.63 -2.01
CA LEU A 4 4.22 -12.83 -0.79
C LEU A 4 3.24 -13.48 0.19
N PRO A 5 3.51 -13.41 1.50
CA PRO A 5 2.55 -13.88 2.48
C PRO A 5 1.28 -13.01 2.46
N VAL A 6 0.14 -13.66 2.69
CA VAL A 6 -1.16 -12.99 2.82
C VAL A 6 -1.55 -13.03 4.29
N LEU A 7 -1.40 -11.91 4.98
CA LEU A 7 -1.62 -11.78 6.41
C LEU A 7 -3.02 -11.25 6.72
N ASP A 8 -3.71 -11.87 7.67
CA ASP A 8 -4.91 -11.28 8.26
C ASP A 8 -4.58 -10.06 9.16
N VAL A 9 -5.61 -9.34 9.61
CA VAL A 9 -5.46 -8.11 10.41
C VAL A 9 -4.71 -8.36 11.73
N ALA A 10 -4.92 -9.51 12.39
CA ALA A 10 -4.22 -9.85 13.63
C ALA A 10 -2.76 -10.21 13.34
N GLU A 11 -2.49 -10.96 12.28
CA GLU A 11 -1.16 -11.31 11.81
C GLU A 11 -0.34 -10.09 11.44
N GLN A 12 -0.92 -9.13 10.71
CA GLN A 12 -0.30 -7.84 10.40
C GLN A 12 0.11 -7.10 11.69
N ARG A 13 -0.81 -7.01 12.66
CA ARG A 13 -0.54 -6.36 13.95
C ARG A 13 0.57 -7.05 14.74
N VAL A 14 0.52 -8.37 14.87
CA VAL A 14 1.48 -9.17 15.65
C VAL A 14 2.86 -9.12 15.00
N LEU A 15 2.94 -9.29 13.68
CA LEU A 15 4.19 -9.23 12.94
C LEU A 15 4.79 -7.82 12.94
N GLY A 16 3.99 -6.80 12.67
CA GLY A 16 4.40 -5.39 12.78
C GLY A 16 4.92 -5.05 14.18
N SER A 17 4.30 -5.57 15.23
CA SER A 17 4.77 -5.36 16.60
C SER A 17 6.13 -6.02 16.85
N LEU A 18 6.35 -7.24 16.35
CA LEU A 18 7.67 -7.88 16.46
C LEU A 18 8.75 -7.11 15.68
N LEU A 19 8.44 -6.67 14.46
CA LEU A 19 9.34 -5.87 13.63
C LEU A 19 9.75 -4.56 14.31
N GLU A 20 8.78 -3.85 14.89
CA GLU A 20 9.03 -2.61 15.64
C GLU A 20 9.91 -2.89 16.86
N LYS A 21 9.53 -3.89 17.69
CA LYS A 21 10.19 -4.11 18.98
C LYS A 21 11.60 -4.68 18.87
N GLU A 22 11.92 -5.41 17.81
CA GLU A 22 13.30 -5.85 17.57
C GLU A 22 14.28 -4.66 17.44
N ILE A 23 13.85 -3.56 16.82
CA ILE A 23 14.68 -2.35 16.68
C ILE A 23 14.58 -1.47 17.93
N MET A 24 13.34 -1.25 18.40
CA MET A 24 13.06 -0.24 19.42
C MET A 24 13.46 -0.65 20.84
N VAL A 25 13.46 -1.95 21.12
CA VAL A 25 13.70 -2.49 22.47
C VAL A 25 14.53 -3.78 22.41
N PRO A 26 15.76 -3.75 21.88
CA PRO A 26 16.59 -4.94 21.67
C PRO A 26 16.86 -5.70 22.98
N GLY A 27 16.92 -5.00 24.13
CA GLY A 27 17.09 -5.64 25.44
C GLY A 27 15.89 -6.51 25.91
N SER A 28 14.70 -6.28 25.36
CA SER A 28 13.48 -7.05 25.66
C SER A 28 13.07 -7.98 24.52
N TYR A 29 13.80 -7.97 23.40
CA TYR A 29 13.59 -8.86 22.27
C TYR A 29 14.52 -10.08 22.38
N PRO A 30 14.09 -11.31 22.04
CA PRO A 30 12.78 -11.71 21.54
C PRO A 30 11.68 -11.67 22.61
N MET A 31 10.43 -11.60 22.16
CA MET A 31 9.29 -11.27 23.02
C MET A 31 8.52 -12.51 23.47
N THR A 32 8.08 -12.53 24.73
CA THR A 32 7.06 -13.48 25.22
C THR A 32 5.67 -13.11 24.67
N VAL A 33 4.72 -14.05 24.72
CA VAL A 33 3.31 -13.81 24.33
C VAL A 33 2.72 -12.60 25.05
N ASN A 34 2.83 -12.53 26.38
CA ASN A 34 2.28 -11.40 27.14
C ASN A 34 2.94 -10.06 26.78
N SER A 35 4.27 -10.01 26.63
CA SER A 35 4.94 -8.78 26.19
C SER A 35 4.51 -8.36 24.78
N LEU A 36 4.23 -9.31 23.89
CA LEU A 36 3.76 -9.03 22.54
C LEU A 36 2.30 -8.57 22.53
N ARG A 37 1.44 -9.13 23.38
CA ARG A 37 0.07 -8.65 23.61
C ARG A 37 0.07 -7.18 24.04
N LEU A 38 0.90 -6.82 25.02
CA LEU A 38 1.05 -5.43 25.45
C LEU A 38 1.53 -4.51 24.30
N ALA A 39 2.38 -5.01 23.40
CA ALA A 39 2.81 -4.27 22.22
C ALA A 39 1.71 -4.14 21.15
N CYS A 40 0.85 -5.14 20.98
CA CYS A 40 -0.25 -5.10 20.02
C CYS A 40 -1.34 -4.10 20.44
N ASN A 41 -1.61 -4.02 21.75
CA ASN A 41 -2.69 -3.21 22.33
C ASN A 41 -2.24 -1.79 22.74
N GLN A 42 -1.08 -1.31 22.26
CA GLN A 42 -0.65 0.06 22.56
C GLN A 42 -1.64 1.07 21.98
N THR A 43 -1.94 2.13 22.72
CA THR A 43 -2.82 3.22 22.26
C THR A 43 -2.10 4.21 21.35
N SER A 44 -0.76 4.21 21.39
CA SER A 44 0.08 5.00 20.52
C SER A 44 0.69 4.13 19.43
N SER A 45 0.85 4.70 18.25
CA SER A 45 1.43 4.03 17.09
C SER A 45 0.69 2.78 16.62
N ARG A 46 -0.62 2.72 16.86
CA ARG A 46 -1.51 1.65 16.42
C ARG A 46 -2.78 2.27 15.85
N GLU A 47 -3.10 1.93 14.61
CA GLU A 47 -4.35 2.32 13.97
C GLU A 47 -4.88 1.09 13.23
N PRO A 48 -6.04 0.52 13.63
CA PRO A 48 -6.86 0.88 14.80
C PRO A 48 -6.22 0.46 16.14
N VAL A 49 -6.64 1.08 17.25
CA VAL A 49 -6.35 0.54 18.59
C VAL A 49 -7.15 -0.75 18.78
N VAL A 50 -6.51 -1.79 19.33
CA VAL A 50 -7.12 -3.11 19.55
C VAL A 50 -6.97 -3.53 21.01
N ASP A 51 -7.73 -4.54 21.41
CA ASP A 51 -7.60 -5.18 22.73
C ASP A 51 -7.57 -6.71 22.58
N TYR A 52 -6.44 -7.25 22.12
CA TYR A 52 -6.25 -8.69 22.01
C TYR A 52 -5.95 -9.30 23.39
N ASP A 53 -6.53 -10.46 23.67
CA ASP A 53 -6.13 -11.30 24.79
C ASP A 53 -4.89 -12.16 24.46
N GLU A 54 -4.38 -12.91 25.43
CA GLU A 54 -3.20 -13.76 25.21
C GLU A 54 -3.48 -14.93 24.25
N ASP A 55 -4.71 -15.45 24.24
CA ASP A 55 -5.10 -16.58 23.39
C ASP A 55 -5.12 -16.17 21.91
N VAL A 56 -5.66 -15.00 21.59
CA VAL A 56 -5.63 -14.41 20.24
C VAL A 56 -4.18 -14.26 19.78
N VAL A 57 -3.32 -13.61 20.56
CA VAL A 57 -1.91 -13.40 20.19
C VAL A 57 -1.17 -14.73 20.04
N TYR A 58 -1.43 -15.70 20.92
CA TYR A 58 -0.80 -17.02 20.83
C TYR A 58 -1.22 -17.77 19.57
N ARG A 59 -2.51 -17.79 19.22
CA ARG A 59 -3.01 -18.43 17.99
C ARG A 59 -2.47 -17.74 16.74
N THR A 60 -2.45 -16.41 16.71
CA THR A 60 -1.86 -15.63 15.62
C THR A 60 -0.36 -15.94 15.46
N LEU A 61 0.39 -16.07 16.56
CA LEU A 61 1.79 -16.52 16.51
C LEU A 61 1.94 -17.92 15.93
N GLN A 62 1.03 -18.86 16.25
CA GLN A 62 1.07 -20.19 15.64
C GLN A 62 0.80 -20.13 14.13
N SER A 63 -0.12 -19.27 13.68
CA SER A 63 -0.38 -19.05 12.26
C SER A 63 0.85 -18.46 11.55
N LEU A 64 1.43 -17.39 12.09
CA LEU A 64 2.67 -16.78 11.57
C LEU A 64 3.85 -17.77 11.55
N ARG A 65 3.92 -18.70 12.52
CA ARG A 65 4.93 -19.77 12.52
C ARG A 65 4.70 -20.78 11.42
N ALA A 66 3.46 -21.16 11.15
CA ALA A 66 3.13 -22.05 10.05
C ALA A 66 3.48 -21.42 8.69
N GLN A 67 3.44 -20.09 8.60
CA GLN A 67 3.89 -19.31 7.44
C GLN A 67 5.41 -19.02 7.44
N GLU A 68 6.16 -19.49 8.44
CA GLU A 68 7.59 -19.20 8.61
C GLU A 68 7.91 -17.69 8.67
N LEU A 69 7.03 -16.91 9.30
CA LEU A 69 7.17 -15.47 9.52
C LEU A 69 7.50 -15.11 10.97
N ALA A 70 7.30 -16.05 11.88
CA ALA A 70 7.78 -15.99 13.25
C ALA A 70 8.48 -17.29 13.64
N ALA A 71 9.42 -17.23 14.58
CA ALA A 71 10.13 -18.40 15.09
C ALA A 71 10.22 -18.37 16.62
N PRO A 72 10.10 -19.53 17.31
CA PRO A 72 10.37 -19.61 18.73
C PRO A 72 11.88 -19.44 18.97
N SER A 73 12.24 -18.67 20.00
CA SER A 73 13.59 -18.49 20.46
C SER A 73 13.68 -18.93 21.93
N TRP A 74 14.56 -19.89 22.18
CA TRP A 74 14.83 -20.44 23.49
C TRP A 74 16.14 -19.84 24.00
N GLN A 75 16.06 -18.67 24.62
CA GLN A 75 17.24 -18.05 25.23
C GLN A 75 17.53 -18.69 26.58
N GLY A 76 18.68 -19.39 26.67
CA GLY A 76 19.25 -19.91 27.91
C GLY A 76 18.86 -21.35 28.24
N SER A 77 19.86 -22.17 28.62
CA SER A 77 19.64 -23.51 29.15
C SER A 77 18.82 -23.44 30.44
N GLY A 78 17.53 -23.81 30.37
CA GLY A 78 16.61 -23.82 31.51
C GLY A 78 15.52 -22.75 31.53
N SER A 79 15.48 -21.82 30.55
CA SER A 79 14.35 -20.89 30.44
C SER A 79 13.07 -21.64 30.01
N ARG A 80 12.02 -21.58 30.83
CA ARG A 80 10.73 -22.24 30.56
C ARG A 80 9.79 -21.41 29.70
N THR A 81 10.08 -20.11 29.54
CA THR A 81 9.20 -19.19 28.83
C THR A 81 9.64 -19.04 27.38
N VAL A 82 8.77 -19.46 26.46
CA VAL A 82 8.99 -19.31 25.02
C VAL A 82 8.97 -17.83 24.63
N LYS A 83 9.99 -17.40 23.89
CA LYS A 83 10.02 -16.09 23.25
C LYS A 83 9.89 -16.27 21.73
N TYR A 84 9.53 -15.21 21.02
CA TYR A 84 9.31 -15.23 19.58
C TYR A 84 10.10 -14.12 18.88
N THR A 85 10.68 -14.46 17.73
CA THR A 85 11.33 -13.54 16.79
C THR A 85 10.51 -13.42 15.53
N GLN A 86 10.56 -12.27 14.85
CA GLN A 86 10.12 -12.18 13.45
C GLN A 86 11.17 -12.77 12.52
N THR A 87 10.74 -13.23 11.35
CA THR A 87 11.64 -13.74 10.29
C THR A 87 11.35 -13.13 8.92
N LEU A 88 10.30 -12.32 8.79
CA LEU A 88 9.93 -11.61 7.55
C LEU A 88 11.12 -10.86 6.95
N ALA A 89 11.84 -10.07 7.77
CA ALA A 89 12.93 -9.23 7.26
C ALA A 89 14.02 -10.04 6.53
N LYS A 90 14.33 -11.24 7.03
CA LYS A 90 15.26 -12.15 6.37
C LYS A 90 14.63 -12.85 5.18
N ARG A 91 13.36 -13.25 5.28
CA ARG A 91 12.64 -14.02 4.25
C ARG A 91 12.51 -13.24 2.93
N VAL A 92 12.24 -11.95 3.02
CA VAL A 92 12.08 -11.06 1.85
C VAL A 92 13.26 -10.09 1.68
N GLU A 93 14.38 -10.36 2.36
CA GLU A 93 15.62 -9.57 2.26
C GLU A 93 15.43 -8.05 2.42
N LEU A 94 14.54 -7.65 3.35
CA LEU A 94 14.21 -6.25 3.59
C LEU A 94 15.43 -5.46 4.08
N ALA A 95 15.73 -4.38 3.37
CA ALA A 95 16.69 -3.39 3.85
C ALA A 95 16.14 -2.64 5.08
N GLU A 96 17.00 -1.96 5.84
CA GLU A 96 16.62 -1.31 7.11
C GLU A 96 15.59 -0.20 6.93
N ASP A 97 15.72 0.57 5.85
CA ASP A 97 14.80 1.62 5.42
C ASP A 97 13.43 1.05 5.03
N GLU A 98 13.42 0.03 4.17
CA GLU A 98 12.20 -0.65 3.71
C GLU A 98 11.45 -1.30 4.88
N ARG A 99 12.21 -1.93 5.78
CA ARG A 99 11.67 -2.55 6.99
C ARG A 99 10.98 -1.53 7.88
N ALA A 100 11.57 -0.34 8.05
CA ALA A 100 10.97 0.72 8.84
C ALA A 100 9.61 1.14 8.25
N LEU A 101 9.54 1.34 6.93
CA LEU A 101 8.30 1.72 6.26
C LEU A 101 7.23 0.62 6.32
N ILE A 102 7.58 -0.64 6.05
CA ILE A 102 6.66 -1.77 6.19
C ILE A 102 6.13 -1.89 7.62
N THR A 103 7.00 -1.70 8.61
CA THR A 103 6.59 -1.77 10.03
C THR A 103 5.52 -0.72 10.33
N VAL A 104 5.70 0.53 9.88
CA VAL A 104 4.71 1.59 10.09
C VAL A 104 3.41 1.29 9.34
N LEU A 105 3.48 0.86 8.08
CA LEU A 105 2.31 0.54 7.27
C LEU A 105 1.49 -0.63 7.86
N LEU A 106 2.14 -1.67 8.39
CA LEU A 106 1.45 -2.78 9.06
C LEU A 106 0.74 -2.36 10.36
N LEU A 107 1.29 -1.36 11.07
CA LEU A 107 0.79 -0.95 12.38
C LEU A 107 -0.26 0.16 12.31
N ARG A 108 -0.27 0.93 11.21
CA ARG A 108 -1.09 2.14 11.07
C ARG A 108 -1.83 2.27 9.74
N GLY A 109 -1.73 1.27 8.86
CA GLY A 109 -2.42 1.29 7.58
C GLY A 109 -1.85 2.31 6.58
N PRO A 110 -2.65 2.72 5.57
CA PRO A 110 -2.17 3.53 4.46
C PRO A 110 -1.83 4.98 4.85
N GLN A 111 -0.64 5.45 4.45
CA GLN A 111 -0.15 6.78 4.87
C GLN A 111 0.64 7.53 3.79
N PRO A 112 0.62 8.88 3.81
CA PRO A 112 1.45 9.68 2.92
C PRO A 112 2.93 9.63 3.34
N ALA A 113 3.84 9.83 2.37
CA ALA A 113 5.28 9.77 2.61
C ALA A 113 5.76 10.74 3.72
N GLY A 114 5.16 11.93 3.82
CA GLY A 114 5.47 12.88 4.88
C GLY A 114 5.16 12.36 6.29
N ALA A 115 4.05 11.64 6.47
CA ALA A 115 3.71 11.02 7.75
C ALA A 115 4.61 9.83 8.05
N LEU A 116 4.92 9.01 7.04
CA LEU A 116 5.83 7.88 7.16
C LEU A 116 7.21 8.33 7.66
N LYS A 117 7.79 9.41 7.10
CA LYS A 117 9.06 9.98 7.56
C LYS A 117 9.07 10.22 9.07
N THR A 118 8.07 10.94 9.58
CA THR A 118 8.00 11.29 11.01
C THR A 118 7.80 10.06 11.89
N GLN A 119 7.03 9.07 11.42
CA GLN A 119 6.67 7.91 12.22
C GLN A 119 7.72 6.80 12.20
N SER A 120 8.53 6.73 11.15
CA SER A 120 9.64 5.79 11.03
C SER A 120 10.93 6.28 11.69
N GLU A 121 11.01 7.55 12.12
CA GLU A 121 12.23 8.21 12.61
C GLU A 121 13.04 7.40 13.63
N ARG A 122 12.36 6.69 14.55
CA ARG A 122 13.03 5.86 15.57
C ARG A 122 13.42 4.46 15.08
N LEU A 123 12.86 4.02 13.96
CA LEU A 123 13.16 2.74 13.31
C LEU A 123 14.30 2.91 12.30
N HIS A 124 14.25 3.97 11.49
CA HIS A 124 15.25 4.34 10.50
C HIS A 124 15.15 5.86 10.23
N HIS A 125 16.29 6.53 10.19
CA HIS A 125 16.35 7.96 9.91
C HIS A 125 16.35 8.21 8.40
N PHE A 126 15.35 8.95 7.92
CA PHE A 126 15.31 9.48 6.57
C PHE A 126 15.61 10.99 6.61
N GLU A 127 16.50 11.47 5.75
CA GLU A 127 16.90 12.87 5.65
C GLU A 127 15.69 13.76 5.38
N ASP A 128 14.94 13.45 4.31
CA ASP A 128 13.80 14.23 3.87
C ASP A 128 12.62 13.37 3.39
N ARG A 129 11.57 14.03 2.88
CA ARG A 129 10.40 13.34 2.32
C ARG A 129 10.73 12.61 1.01
N ALA A 130 11.65 13.16 0.21
CA ALA A 130 12.01 12.60 -1.09
C ALA A 130 12.74 11.27 -0.94
N GLU A 131 13.53 11.09 0.12
CA GLU A 131 14.18 9.81 0.42
C GLU A 131 13.15 8.71 0.74
N VAL A 132 12.10 9.05 1.49
CA VAL A 132 10.98 8.12 1.77
C VAL A 132 10.24 7.77 0.47
N GLU A 133 9.92 8.75 -0.37
CA GLU A 133 9.28 8.53 -1.68
C GLU A 133 10.15 7.64 -2.58
N ALA A 134 11.47 7.87 -2.61
CA ALA A 134 12.40 7.05 -3.37
C ALA A 134 12.47 5.61 -2.84
N CYS A 135 12.45 5.41 -1.52
CA CYS A 135 12.40 4.08 -0.90
C CYS A 135 11.10 3.34 -1.28
N LEU A 136 9.95 4.01 -1.13
CA LEU A 136 8.64 3.45 -1.51
C LEU A 136 8.55 3.09 -3.00
N ALA A 137 9.10 3.94 -3.87
CA ALA A 137 9.18 3.67 -5.30
C ALA A 137 10.04 2.43 -5.61
N ARG A 138 11.19 2.25 -4.94
CA ARG A 138 12.01 1.03 -5.06
C ARG A 138 11.22 -0.21 -4.62
N MET A 139 10.57 -0.14 -3.46
CA MET A 139 9.77 -1.25 -2.92
C MET A 139 8.57 -1.62 -3.80
N ALA A 140 7.98 -0.65 -4.52
CA ALA A 140 6.89 -0.88 -5.47
C ALA A 140 7.36 -1.38 -6.84
N ALA A 141 8.61 -1.09 -7.22
CA ALA A 141 9.23 -1.60 -8.44
C ALA A 141 9.89 -2.98 -8.25
N ALA A 142 10.05 -3.44 -7.00
CA ALA A 142 10.60 -4.75 -6.68
C ALA A 142 9.70 -5.90 -7.16
N GLU A 143 10.29 -7.09 -7.30
CA GLU A 143 9.59 -8.30 -7.72
C GLU A 143 9.73 -9.40 -6.65
N PRO A 144 8.68 -9.69 -5.84
CA PRO A 144 7.35 -9.07 -5.85
C PRO A 144 7.30 -7.69 -5.15
N PRO A 145 6.35 -6.80 -5.52
CA PRO A 145 6.23 -5.48 -4.91
C PRO A 145 5.65 -5.59 -3.49
N LEU A 146 6.27 -4.90 -2.53
CA LEU A 146 5.84 -4.94 -1.12
C LEU A 146 4.84 -3.84 -0.77
N VAL A 147 4.80 -2.77 -1.56
CA VAL A 147 3.93 -1.61 -1.37
C VAL A 147 3.37 -1.16 -2.70
N ARG A 148 2.32 -0.33 -2.65
CA ARG A 148 1.84 0.43 -3.81
C ARG A 148 1.33 1.80 -3.38
N GLU A 149 1.38 2.74 -4.30
CA GLU A 149 0.73 4.03 -4.18
C GLU A 149 -0.79 3.87 -4.42
N LEU A 150 -1.59 4.55 -3.60
CA LEU A 150 -3.03 4.65 -3.73
C LEU A 150 -3.39 5.87 -4.59
N PRO A 151 -4.49 5.79 -5.37
CA PRO A 151 -5.06 6.97 -6.02
C PRO A 151 -5.29 8.10 -5.00
N ARG A 152 -5.00 9.33 -5.43
CA ARG A 152 -5.19 10.52 -4.59
C ARG A 152 -6.68 10.73 -4.37
N GLN A 153 -7.06 10.87 -3.10
CA GLN A 153 -8.43 11.25 -2.73
C GLN A 153 -8.61 12.77 -2.90
N SER A 154 -9.81 13.19 -3.29
CA SER A 154 -10.24 14.55 -3.49
C SER A 154 -10.06 15.33 -2.20
N GLY A 155 -9.38 16.47 -2.29
CA GLY A 155 -9.01 17.28 -1.13
C GLY A 155 -7.74 16.85 -0.39
N GLN A 156 -7.12 15.70 -0.72
CA GLN A 156 -5.80 15.33 -0.17
C GLN A 156 -4.65 15.78 -1.07
N ARG A 157 -3.66 16.43 -0.44
CA ARG A 157 -2.50 17.00 -1.13
C ARG A 157 -1.39 15.99 -1.43
N ASP A 158 -1.38 14.84 -0.77
CA ASP A 158 -0.35 13.82 -0.95
C ASP A 158 -1.02 12.46 -1.17
N ALA A 159 -0.45 11.66 -2.07
CA ALA A 159 -0.87 10.27 -2.25
C ALA A 159 -0.47 9.43 -1.03
N ARG A 160 -1.26 8.39 -0.76
CA ARG A 160 -1.02 7.45 0.34
C ARG A 160 -0.40 6.18 -0.20
N TRP A 161 0.42 5.53 0.61
CA TRP A 161 1.05 4.25 0.32
C TRP A 161 0.46 3.17 1.20
N VAL A 162 0.34 1.96 0.67
CA VAL A 162 -0.16 0.78 1.40
C VAL A 162 0.75 -0.42 1.16
N HIS A 163 0.86 -1.31 2.14
CA HIS A 163 1.57 -2.59 1.96
C HIS A 163 0.75 -3.60 1.17
N LEU A 164 1.40 -4.65 0.65
CA LEU A 164 0.79 -5.73 -0.13
C LEU A 164 0.82 -7.09 0.58
N LEU A 165 1.18 -7.12 1.86
CA LEU A 165 1.26 -8.33 2.69
C LEU A 165 -0.10 -8.83 3.21
N GLY A 166 -1.23 -8.51 2.56
CA GLY A 166 -2.57 -8.89 3.02
C GLY A 166 -3.63 -7.82 2.79
N PRO A 167 -4.91 -8.12 3.06
CA PRO A 167 -6.00 -7.15 2.95
C PRO A 167 -5.80 -5.98 3.92
N VAL A 168 -6.04 -4.77 3.41
CA VAL A 168 -6.02 -3.53 4.19
C VAL A 168 -7.35 -2.82 3.97
N GLU A 169 -8.01 -2.41 5.05
CA GLU A 169 -9.19 -1.56 4.96
C GLU A 169 -8.77 -0.19 4.42
N LEU A 170 -9.20 0.11 3.19
CA LEU A 170 -8.98 1.41 2.57
C LEU A 170 -10.16 2.31 2.93
N PRO A 171 -9.94 3.61 3.20
CA PRO A 171 -11.04 4.56 3.31
C PRO A 171 -11.83 4.54 2.01
N GLU A 172 -13.16 4.42 2.08
CA GLU A 172 -14.02 4.43 0.90
C GLU A 172 -13.72 5.67 0.04
N ALA A 173 -13.44 5.44 -1.24
CA ALA A 173 -13.31 6.51 -2.21
C ALA A 173 -14.69 7.20 -2.30
N THR A 174 -14.73 8.50 -2.04
CA THR A 174 -15.98 9.24 -2.26
C THR A 174 -16.23 9.35 -3.76
N PRO A 175 -17.48 9.49 -4.25
CA PRO A 175 -17.79 9.59 -5.68
C PRO A 175 -17.04 10.71 -6.43
N ALA A 176 -16.45 11.67 -5.71
CA ALA A 176 -15.58 12.72 -6.24
C ALA A 176 -14.15 12.25 -6.60
N ASP A 177 -13.78 11.00 -6.29
CA ASP A 177 -12.47 10.38 -6.59
C ASP A 177 -12.43 9.64 -7.93
N VAL A 178 -13.57 9.54 -8.63
CA VAL A 178 -13.58 9.07 -10.01
C VAL A 178 -13.02 10.22 -10.85
N PRO A 179 -11.92 10.04 -11.60
CA PRO A 179 -11.52 11.04 -12.57
C PRO A 179 -12.70 11.24 -13.52
N GLU A 180 -13.25 12.46 -13.57
CA GLU A 180 -14.18 12.81 -14.63
C GLU A 180 -13.50 12.45 -15.95
N PRO A 181 -14.14 11.63 -16.81
CA PRO A 181 -13.56 11.34 -18.11
C PRO A 181 -13.35 12.66 -18.82
N ALA A 182 -12.08 12.96 -19.13
CA ALA A 182 -11.68 14.13 -19.88
C ALA A 182 -12.60 14.28 -21.10
N LEU A 183 -13.30 15.42 -21.14
CA LEU A 183 -14.24 15.87 -22.16
C LEU A 183 -14.46 14.89 -23.32
N ALA A 184 -15.50 14.06 -23.19
CA ALA A 184 -16.21 13.59 -24.37
C ALA A 184 -16.89 14.82 -25.00
N LEU A 185 -16.21 15.42 -25.98
CA LEU A 185 -16.78 16.49 -26.81
C LEU A 185 -18.04 15.94 -27.48
N SER A 186 -19.19 16.21 -26.88
CA SER A 186 -20.48 15.78 -27.40
C SER A 186 -20.86 16.73 -28.52
N VAL A 187 -20.51 16.38 -29.75
CA VAL A 187 -20.97 17.09 -30.95
C VAL A 187 -22.44 16.68 -31.17
N GLU A 188 -23.38 17.57 -30.86
CA GLU A 188 -24.78 17.41 -31.26
C GLU A 188 -24.92 17.62 -32.78
N VAL A 189 -25.12 16.52 -33.53
CA VAL A 189 -25.51 16.59 -34.94
C VAL A 189 -27.03 16.65 -35.03
N ARG A 190 -27.57 17.79 -35.48
CA ARG A 190 -29.00 17.92 -35.81
C ARG A 190 -29.30 17.20 -37.14
N PRO A 191 -30.29 16.31 -37.21
CA PRO A 191 -30.62 15.63 -38.47
C PRO A 191 -31.45 16.58 -39.34
N GLY A 192 -30.85 17.09 -40.43
CA GLY A 192 -31.61 17.81 -41.44
C GLY A 192 -30.76 18.68 -42.35
N SER A 193 -30.69 18.28 -43.62
CA SER A 193 -30.00 18.89 -44.77
C SER A 193 -28.49 18.63 -44.87
N ALA A 194 -28.08 18.16 -46.05
CA ALA A 194 -26.69 17.86 -46.41
C ALA A 194 -25.82 19.11 -46.19
N GLY A 195 -25.01 19.09 -45.13
CA GLY A 195 -24.18 20.19 -44.71
C GLY A 195 -22.82 19.66 -44.27
N GLU A 196 -21.80 20.17 -44.93
CA GLU A 196 -20.38 20.02 -44.65
C GLU A 196 -20.06 20.08 -43.13
N VAL A 197 -19.30 19.10 -42.64
CA VAL A 197 -18.82 19.06 -41.25
C VAL A 197 -17.63 20.00 -41.14
N VAL A 198 -17.83 21.18 -40.54
CA VAL A 198 -16.73 22.12 -40.25
C VAL A 198 -16.11 21.71 -38.91
N LEU A 199 -14.93 21.11 -38.97
CA LEU A 199 -14.10 20.86 -37.79
C LEU A 199 -13.38 22.17 -37.39
N PRO A 200 -13.19 22.43 -36.08
CA PRO A 200 -12.30 23.51 -35.64
C PRO A 200 -10.89 23.30 -36.22
N ALA A 201 -10.19 24.37 -36.61
CA ALA A 201 -8.85 24.28 -37.21
C ALA A 201 -7.85 23.49 -36.32
N GLU A 202 -8.01 23.59 -35.01
CA GLU A 202 -7.20 22.88 -34.00
C GLU A 202 -7.39 21.35 -34.04
N VAL A 203 -8.56 20.86 -34.46
CA VAL A 203 -8.85 19.41 -34.59
C VAL A 203 -8.24 18.85 -35.87
N VAL A 204 -8.15 19.66 -36.94
CA VAL A 204 -7.51 19.27 -38.20
C VAL A 204 -6.00 19.15 -38.02
N GLU A 205 -5.37 20.06 -37.27
CA GLU A 205 -3.93 19.99 -36.97
C GLU A 205 -3.54 18.76 -36.12
N LEU A 206 -4.43 18.29 -35.25
CA LEU A 206 -4.18 17.16 -34.35
C LEU A 206 -4.36 15.78 -35.00
N LEU A 207 -5.08 15.68 -36.11
CA LEU A 207 -5.46 14.39 -36.70
C LEU A 207 -4.47 13.84 -37.73
N GLY A 208 -3.60 14.69 -38.30
CA GLY A 208 -2.70 14.30 -39.38
C GLY A 208 -3.44 13.70 -40.60
N ASP A 209 -2.72 13.45 -41.69
CA ASP A 209 -3.31 13.02 -42.98
C ASP A 209 -3.95 11.60 -42.99
N SER A 210 -4.04 10.92 -41.85
CA SER A 210 -4.41 9.48 -41.80
C SER A 210 -5.67 9.15 -40.99
N ALA A 211 -6.40 10.12 -40.45
CA ALA A 211 -7.65 9.83 -39.74
C ALA A 211 -8.83 9.63 -40.69
N ARG A 212 -9.58 8.52 -40.54
CA ARG A 212 -10.85 8.31 -41.24
C ARG A 212 -12.03 8.70 -40.35
N LEU A 213 -12.83 9.66 -40.83
CA LEU A 213 -14.11 10.04 -40.24
C LEU A 213 -15.19 9.07 -40.73
N THR A 214 -15.89 8.42 -39.80
CA THR A 214 -17.11 7.67 -40.12
C THR A 214 -18.30 8.27 -39.39
N VAL A 215 -19.41 8.46 -40.11
CA VAL A 215 -20.66 8.96 -39.55
C VAL A 215 -21.66 7.81 -39.57
N SER A 216 -22.11 7.42 -38.38
CA SER A 216 -23.17 6.42 -38.20
C SER A 216 -24.52 6.98 -38.67
N PRO A 217 -25.47 6.13 -39.12
CA PRO A 217 -26.85 6.54 -39.38
C PRO A 217 -27.57 7.18 -38.17
N LEU A 218 -27.03 7.05 -36.96
CA LEU A 218 -27.50 7.75 -35.75
C LEU A 218 -26.84 9.12 -35.51
N GLY A 219 -26.08 9.65 -36.48
CA GLY A 219 -25.42 10.95 -36.38
C GLY A 219 -24.17 10.98 -35.50
N VAL A 220 -23.72 9.82 -35.02
CA VAL A 220 -22.50 9.70 -34.21
C VAL A 220 -21.29 9.71 -35.14
N VAL A 221 -20.36 10.62 -34.89
CA VAL A 221 -19.09 10.71 -35.60
C VAL A 221 -18.03 9.93 -34.82
N SER A 222 -17.41 8.95 -35.47
CA SER A 222 -16.29 8.18 -34.93
C SER A 222 -15.02 8.41 -35.75
N LEU A 223 -13.92 8.63 -35.04
CA LEU A 223 -12.57 8.73 -35.61
C LEU A 223 -11.83 7.43 -35.33
N THR A 224 -11.35 6.78 -36.39
CA THR A 224 -10.44 5.63 -36.26
C THR A 224 -9.06 6.02 -36.77
N PRO A 225 -7.97 5.65 -36.06
CA PRO A 225 -6.62 5.77 -36.61
C PRO A 225 -6.53 5.02 -37.94
N GLY A 226 -5.92 5.62 -38.96
CA GLY A 226 -5.54 4.90 -40.18
C GLY A 226 -4.48 3.86 -39.86
N GLU A 227 -4.52 2.72 -40.57
CA GLU A 227 -3.50 1.66 -40.48
C GLU A 227 -2.08 2.16 -40.80
#